data_AF-A0A4S1DI69-F1
#
_entry.id   AF-A0A4S1DI69-F1
#
_cell.length_a   1.000
_cell.length_b   1.000
_cell.length_c   1.000
_cell.angle_alpha   90.00
_cell.angle_beta   90.00
_cell.angle_gamma   90.00
#
_symmetry.space_group_name_H-M   'P 1'
#
loop_
_entity.id
_entity.type
_entity.pdbx_description
1 polymer ?
#
loop_
_entity_poly.entity_id
_entity_poly.type
_entity_poly.pdbx_seq_one_letter_code
_entity_poly.pdbx_strand_id
1 'polypeptide(L)' 'MSTETSPSNRSRSKKISGGRIPCIVYLPKEEVKAIDQEVEETDSSRSSVIARIYYLGKKQTPNNEDQNQ' A
#
# COMPACT_ATOMS: atom_id res chain seq x y z
N MET A 1 -28.37 -27.59 -12.01
CA MET A 1 -27.92 -26.24 -12.38
C MET A 1 -26.41 -26.28 -12.50
N SER A 2 -25.87 -26.53 -13.70
CA SER A 2 -24.42 -26.60 -13.95
C SER A 2 -23.83 -25.18 -14.03
N THR A 3 -22.75 -24.94 -13.30
CA THR A 3 -22.00 -23.66 -13.29
C THR A 3 -20.92 -23.58 -14.36
N GLU A 4 -20.93 -24.51 -15.34
CA GLU A 4 -19.86 -24.71 -16.33
C GLU A 4 -19.63 -23.50 -17.25
N THR A 5 -20.61 -22.62 -17.41
CA THR A 5 -20.51 -21.41 -18.25
C THR A 5 -20.38 -20.12 -17.44
N SER A 6 -20.39 -20.20 -16.10
CA SER A 6 -20.30 -19.00 -15.26
C SER A 6 -18.84 -18.56 -15.13
N PRO A 7 -18.50 -17.29 -15.42
CA PRO A 7 -17.15 -16.81 -15.22
C PRO A 7 -16.75 -17.01 -13.75
N SER A 8 -15.51 -17.46 -13.53
CA SER A 8 -14.98 -17.70 -12.18
C SER A 8 -15.11 -16.41 -11.38
N ASN A 9 -15.97 -16.44 -10.37
CA ASN A 9 -16.25 -15.30 -9.53
C ASN A 9 -14.94 -14.92 -8.83
N ARG A 10 -14.33 -13.79 -9.20
CA ARG A 10 -13.05 -13.37 -8.62
C ARG A 10 -13.28 -13.18 -7.12
N SER A 11 -12.73 -14.10 -6.33
CA SER A 11 -12.85 -14.09 -4.87
C SER A 11 -12.51 -12.70 -4.35
N ARG A 12 -13.42 -12.09 -3.57
CA ARG A 12 -13.14 -10.82 -2.92
C ARG A 12 -11.91 -11.00 -2.03
N SER A 13 -11.01 -10.01 -2.05
CA SER A 13 -9.85 -10.01 -1.16
C SER A 13 -10.30 -10.19 0.29
N LYS A 14 -9.56 -11.02 1.05
CA LYS A 14 -9.85 -11.27 2.46
C LYS A 14 -9.86 -9.94 3.23
N LYS A 15 -10.83 -9.78 4.13
CA LYS A 15 -10.88 -8.63 5.02
C LYS A 15 -9.68 -8.69 5.96
N ILE A 16 -8.82 -7.68 5.90
CA ILE A 16 -7.72 -7.49 6.84
C ILE A 16 -8.28 -6.98 8.18
N SER A 17 -7.84 -7.59 9.29
CA SER A 17 -8.16 -7.10 10.63
C SER A 17 -7.45 -5.75 10.88
N GLY A 18 -8.05 -4.86 11.66
CA GLY A 18 -7.51 -3.52 11.92
C GLY A 18 -7.88 -2.45 10.88
N GLY A 19 -8.39 -2.84 9.70
CA GLY A 19 -8.85 -1.89 8.68
C GLY A 19 -7.72 -1.07 8.05
N ARG A 20 -8.08 -0.03 7.29
CA ARG A 20 -7.12 0.95 6.75
C ARG A 20 -7.08 2.15 7.69
N ILE A 21 -5.90 2.50 8.16
CA ILE A 21 -5.69 3.68 9.00
C ILE A 21 -5.38 4.87 8.07
N PRO A 22 -6.17 5.96 8.08
CA PRO A 22 -5.82 7.16 7.35
C PRO A 22 -4.59 7.82 7.99
N CYS A 23 -3.65 8.27 7.15
CA CYS A 23 -2.44 8.96 7.59
C CYS A 23 -2.27 10.25 6.79
N ILE A 24 -1.89 11.34 7.47
CA ILE A 24 -1.53 12.62 6.84
C ILE A 24 -0.03 12.77 6.97
N VAL A 25 0.65 12.94 5.84
CA VAL A 25 2.11 13.09 5.79
C VAL A 25 2.43 14.48 5.28
N TYR A 26 3.25 15.21 6.02
CA TYR A 26 3.74 16.53 5.63
C TYR A 26 5.13 16.36 5.04
N LEU A 27 5.26 16.65 3.76
CA LEU A 27 6.51 16.53 3.00
C LEU A 27 6.89 17.89 2.41
N PRO A 28 8.18 18.21 2.32
CA PRO A 28 8.65 19.35 1.55
C PRO A 28 8.28 19.19 0.08
N LYS A 29 8.16 20.33 -0.63
CA LYS A 29 7.73 20.36 -2.03
C LYS A 29 8.61 19.53 -2.97
N GLU A 30 9.89 19.43 -2.65
CA GLU A 30 10.87 18.66 -3.44
C GLU A 30 10.57 17.16 -3.37
N GLU A 31 10.28 16.63 -2.18
CA GLU A 31 9.93 15.22 -1.99
C GLU A 31 8.58 14.88 -2.62
N VAL A 32 7.60 15.79 -2.56
CA VAL A 32 6.31 15.59 -3.25
C VAL A 32 6.50 15.45 -4.76
N LYS A 33 7.37 16.27 -5.36
CA LYS A 33 7.67 16.19 -6.80
C LYS A 33 8.34 14.85 -7.17
N ALA A 34 9.24 14.35 -6.32
CA ALA A 34 9.89 13.06 -6.55
C ALA A 34 8.86 11.91 -6.53
N ILE A 35 7.90 11.94 -5.60
CA ILE A 35 6.81 10.96 -5.53
C ILE A 35 5.93 11.04 -6.78
N ASP A 36 5.60 12.26 -7.23
CA ASP A 36 4.77 12.47 -8.42
C ASP A 36 5.42 11.90 -9.68
N GLN A 37 6.74 12.06 -9.81
CA GLN A 37 7.49 11.46 -10.91
C GLN A 37 7.46 9.93 -10.88
N GLU A 38 7.65 9.31 -9.70
CA GLU A 38 7.58 7.85 -9.57
C GLU A 38 6.16 7.32 -9.87
N VAL A 39 5.13 8.07 -9.52
CA VAL A 39 3.73 7.75 -9.83
C VAL A 39 3.49 7.70 -11.33
N GLU A 40 4.00 8.70 -12.07
CA GLU A 40 3.89 8.74 -13.53
C GLU A 40 4.67 7.60 -14.20
N GLU A 41 5.86 7.26 -13.68
CA GLU A 41 6.70 6.18 -14.21
C GLU A 41 6.13 4.78 -13.96
N THR A 42 5.48 4.56 -12.79
CA THR A 42 5.01 3.24 -12.35
C THR A 42 3.52 2.99 -12.56
N ASP A 43 2.78 3.98 -13.08
CA ASP A 43 1.32 3.96 -13.24
C ASP A 43 0.60 3.51 -11.95
N SER A 44 1.08 4.01 -10.81
CA SER A 44 0.61 3.61 -9.48
C SER A 44 0.13 4.81 -8.67
N SER A 45 -0.75 4.59 -7.69
CA SER A 45 -1.27 5.72 -6.90
C SER A 45 -0.20 6.29 -5.97
N ARG A 46 -0.23 7.61 -5.74
CA ARG A 46 0.60 8.29 -4.71
C ARG A 46 0.61 7.55 -3.36
N SER A 47 -0.56 7.11 -2.91
CA SER A 47 -0.71 6.34 -1.67
C SER A 47 0.00 4.99 -1.68
N SER A 48 0.05 4.32 -2.83
CA SER A 48 0.76 3.05 -3.01
C SER A 48 2.27 3.25 -2.95
N VAL A 49 2.78 4.30 -3.60
CA VAL A 49 4.19 4.69 -3.56
C VAL A 49 4.62 5.05 -2.14
N ILE A 50 3.85 5.91 -1.44
CA ILE A 50 4.13 6.28 -0.04
C ILE A 50 4.13 5.05 0.87
N ALA A 51 3.15 4.15 0.73
CA ALA A 51 3.10 2.93 1.53
C ALA A 51 4.31 2.03 1.25
N ARG A 52 4.73 1.89 -0.02
CA ARG A 52 5.92 1.14 -0.40
C ARG A 52 7.17 1.71 0.27
N ILE A 53 7.38 3.02 0.19
CA ILE A 53 8.52 3.71 0.81
C ILE A 53 8.53 3.47 2.33
N TYR A 54 7.38 3.65 2.99
CA TYR A 54 7.24 3.40 4.44
C TYR A 54 7.60 1.96 4.82
N TYR A 55 7.06 0.97 4.10
CA TYR A 55 7.33 -0.44 4.37
C TYR A 55 8.79 -0.84 4.08
N LEU A 56 9.42 -0.25 3.05
CA LEU A 56 10.84 -0.45 2.78
C LEU A 56 11.71 0.11 3.91
N GLY A 57 11.41 1.32 4.40
CA GLY A 57 12.10 1.91 5.55
C GLY A 57 11.95 1.10 6.85
N LYS A 58 10.75 0.56 7.11
CA LYS A 58 10.47 -0.35 8.24
C LYS A 58 11.31 -1.64 8.20
N LYS A 59 11.64 -2.15 7.02
CA LYS A 59 12.46 -3.38 6.88
C LYS A 59 13.96 -3.13 7.01
N GLN A 60 14.41 -1.90 6.76
CA GLN A 60 15.82 -1.52 6.82
C GLN A 60 16.28 -1.10 8.22
N THR A 61 15.36 -0.87 9.14
CA THR A 61 15.65 -0.59 10.55
C THR A 61 15.58 -1.90 11.35
N PRO A 62 16.69 -2.58 11.64
CA PRO A 62 16.67 -3.68 12.61
C PRO A 62 16.43 -3.09 14.00
N ASN A 63 15.35 -3.53 14.65
CA ASN A 63 14.99 -3.30 16.05
C ASN A 63 14.43 -1.92 16.41
N ASN A 64 13.11 -1.87 16.63
CA ASN A 64 12.48 -1.75 17.95
C ASN A 64 10.96 -1.58 17.70
N GLU A 65 10.11 -2.26 18.48
CA GLU A 65 8.64 -2.08 18.57
C GLU A 65 7.68 -3.10 17.92
N ASP A 66 8.13 -4.28 17.47
CA ASP A 66 7.19 -5.40 17.21
C ASP A 66 7.12 -6.37 18.42
N GLN A 67 6.97 -5.81 19.63
CA GLN A 67 6.54 -6.53 20.84
C GLN A 67 5.39 -5.76 21.50
N ASN A 68 4.24 -5.69 20.83
CA ASN A 68 2.92 -5.60 21.46
C ASN A 68 1.85 -5.52 20.38
N GLN A 69 1.36 -6.68 19.93
CA GLN A 69 -0.05 -6.95 19.63
C GLN A 69 -0.28 -8.41 19.28
#